data_AF-A0A5J5SC55-F1
#
_entry.id   AF-A0A5J5SC55-F1
#
_cell.length_a   1.000
_cell.length_b   1.000
_cell.length_c   1.000
_cell.angle_alpha   90.00
_cell.angle_beta   90.00
_cell.angle_gamma   90.00
#
_symmetry.space_group_name_H-M   'P 1'
#
loop_
_entity.id
_entity.type
_entity.pdbx_description
1 polymer ?
#
loop_
_entity_poly.entity_id
_entity_poly.type
_entity_poly.pdbx_seq_one_letter_code
_entity_poly.pdbx_strand_id
1 'polypeptide(L)'
;MDNGDGIAVGWLGHPIFRDKDGRKLFIRRMPTFFETFPVVLVDGDGIVRADVPFRRAESKYSVEQVGVTVEFYGGKLNGVSYSDPATVKKIC
;
A
#
# COMPACT_ATOMS: atom_id res chain seq x y z
N MET A 1 -17.42 -17.79 1.10
CA MET A 1 -16.24 -17.03 1.52
C MET A 1 -15.02 -17.89 1.24
N ASP A 2 -14.86 -19.05 1.86
CA ASP A 2 -13.72 -19.95 1.64
C ASP A 2 -13.41 -20.30 0.16
N ASN A 3 -14.42 -20.46 -0.69
CA ASN A 3 -14.22 -20.72 -2.14
C ASN A 3 -13.78 -19.49 -2.96
N GLY A 4 -13.83 -18.28 -2.39
CA GLY A 4 -13.44 -17.02 -3.02
C GLY A 4 -12.06 -16.57 -2.59
N ASP A 5 -11.91 -16.20 -1.31
CA ASP A 5 -10.67 -15.67 -0.72
C ASP A 5 -9.81 -16.72 -0.01
N GLY A 6 -10.32 -17.94 0.13
CA GLY A 6 -9.60 -19.05 0.76
C GLY A 6 -9.82 -19.13 2.27
N ILE A 7 -9.06 -20.02 2.91
CA ILE A 7 -9.09 -20.25 4.36
C ILE A 7 -8.01 -19.40 5.03
N ALA A 8 -8.39 -18.65 6.06
CA ALA A 8 -7.43 -17.86 6.84
C ALA A 8 -6.45 -18.75 7.60
N VAL A 9 -5.14 -18.57 7.35
CA VAL A 9 -4.07 -19.35 8.00
C VAL A 9 -3.36 -18.56 9.12
N GLY A 10 -3.38 -17.23 9.06
CA GLY A 10 -2.78 -16.39 10.09
C GLY A 10 -2.68 -14.92 9.67
N TRP A 11 -2.44 -14.06 10.66
CA TRP A 11 -2.27 -12.63 10.44
C TRP A 11 -0.82 -12.28 10.06
N LEU A 12 -0.64 -11.57 8.95
CA LEU A 12 0.68 -11.18 8.46
C LEU A 12 1.30 -10.01 9.23
N GLY A 13 0.47 -9.15 9.84
CA GLY A 13 0.91 -7.96 10.57
C GLY A 13 0.22 -6.69 10.08
N HIS A 14 0.48 -5.58 10.76
CA HIS A 14 0.01 -4.26 10.37
C HIS A 14 1.04 -3.56 9.50
N PRO A 15 0.77 -3.31 8.20
CA PRO A 15 1.68 -2.58 7.34
C PRO A 15 1.63 -1.07 7.64
N ILE A 16 2.79 -0.45 7.76
CA ILE A 16 2.97 1.00 7.86
C ILE A 16 3.75 1.45 6.62
N PHE A 17 3.12 2.28 5.81
CA PHE A 17 3.74 2.87 4.63
C PHE A 17 4.40 4.20 4.96
N ARG A 18 5.56 4.46 4.36
CA ARG A 18 6.27 5.73 4.50
C ARG A 18 6.82 6.20 3.17
N ASP A 19 6.78 7.50 2.90
CA ASP A 19 7.53 8.09 1.79
C ASP A 19 9.04 8.17 2.14
N LYS A 20 9.86 8.60 1.18
CA LYS A 20 11.30 8.83 1.38
C LYS A 20 11.64 9.85 2.47
N ASP A 21 10.71 10.75 2.79
CA ASP A 21 10.87 11.76 3.86
C ASP A 21 10.41 11.21 5.22
N GLY A 22 10.01 9.93 5.29
CA GLY A 22 9.57 9.24 6.50
C GLY A 22 8.13 9.54 6.91
N ARG A 23 7.36 10.29 6.10
CA ARG A 23 5.96 10.61 6.40
C ARG A 23 5.11 9.36 6.27
N LYS A 24 4.27 9.12 7.28
CA LYS A 24 3.34 7.99 7.26
C LYS A 24 2.26 8.21 6.20
N LEU A 25 2.03 7.18 5.39
CA LEU A 25 1.01 7.17 4.35
C LEU A 25 -0.10 6.17 4.69
N PHE A 26 -1.29 6.44 4.18
CA PHE A 26 -2.50 5.65 4.38
C PHE A 26 -3.13 5.31 3.04
N ILE A 27 -3.51 4.05 2.86
CA ILE A 27 -4.20 3.59 1.64
C ILE A 27 -5.67 3.97 1.73
N ARG A 28 -6.20 4.56 0.66
CA ARG A 28 -7.64 4.80 0.53
C ARG A 28 -8.37 3.47 0.34
N ARG A 29 -9.18 3.08 1.33
CA ARG A 29 -9.96 1.83 1.27
C ARG A 29 -11.05 1.89 0.20
N MET A 30 -11.24 0.76 -0.48
CA MET A 30 -12.30 0.53 -1.44
C MET A 30 -13.69 0.63 -0.77
N PRO A 31 -14.56 1.54 -1.23
CA PRO A 31 -15.95 1.57 -0.78
C PRO A 31 -16.74 0.37 -1.31
N THR A 32 -17.83 0.02 -0.65
CA THR A 32 -18.64 -1.18 -0.94
C THR A 32 -19.27 -1.23 -2.33
N PHE A 33 -19.44 -0.09 -2.99
CA PHE A 33 -20.07 0.00 -4.32
C PHE A 33 -19.11 -0.38 -5.46
N PHE A 34 -17.80 -0.36 -5.24
CA PHE A 34 -16.82 -0.54 -6.31
C PHE A 34 -16.40 -2.01 -6.44
N GLU A 35 -16.41 -2.52 -7.68
CA GLU A 35 -15.80 -3.81 -8.03
C GLU A 35 -14.27 -3.68 -8.22
N THR A 36 -13.81 -2.51 -8.65
CA THR A 36 -12.38 -2.17 -8.76
C THR A 36 -12.16 -0.75 -8.25
N PHE A 37 -11.02 -0.51 -7.60
CA PHE A 37 -10.70 0.79 -7.00
C PHE A 37 -9.20 1.10 -7.15
N PRO A 38 -8.83 2.34 -7.52
CA PRO A 38 -7.44 2.69 -7.71
C PRO A 38 -6.68 2.69 -6.38
N VAL A 39 -5.40 2.35 -6.45
CA VAL A 39 -4.49 2.43 -5.31
C VAL A 39 -4.01 3.87 -5.17
N VAL A 40 -4.43 4.52 -4.08
CA VAL A 40 -4.05 5.91 -3.73
C VAL A 40 -3.60 5.94 -2.28
N LEU A 41 -2.44 6.55 -2.05
CA LEU A 41 -1.86 6.76 -0.73
C LEU A 41 -1.92 8.24 -0.37
N VAL A 42 -2.47 8.53 0.81
CA VAL A 42 -2.61 9.89 1.37
C VAL A 42 -1.81 10.03 2.65
N ASP A 43 -1.41 11.25 2.99
CA ASP A 43 -0.84 11.55 4.31
C ASP A 43 -1.94 11.75 5.38
N GLY A 44 -1.54 12.17 6.58
CA GLY A 44 -2.46 12.43 7.70
C GLY A 44 -3.45 13.58 7.45
N ASP A 45 -3.15 14.47 6.51
CA ASP A 45 -4.01 15.60 6.14
C ASP A 45 -4.93 15.25 4.96
N GLY A 46 -4.85 14.01 4.45
CA GLY A 46 -5.63 13.54 3.30
C GLY A 46 -5.06 13.98 1.94
N ILE A 47 -3.84 14.52 1.90
CA ILE A 47 -3.18 14.95 0.66
C ILE A 47 -2.59 13.72 -0.02
N VAL A 48 -2.82 13.58 -1.34
CA VAL A 48 -2.25 12.48 -2.13
C VAL A 48 -0.73 12.61 -2.21
N ARG A 49 -0.03 11.54 -1.83
CA ARG A 49 1.43 11.48 -1.83
C ARG A 49 2.00 10.39 -2.72
N ALA A 50 1.26 9.30 -2.95
CA ALA A 50 1.67 8.27 -3.89
C ALA A 50 0.45 7.57 -4.53
N ASP A 51 0.65 6.98 -5.71
CA ASP A 51 -0.34 6.18 -6.42
C ASP A 51 0.31 5.04 -7.24
N VAL A 52 -0.55 4.18 -7.79
CA VAL A 52 -0.17 3.25 -8.86
C VAL A 52 -0.79 3.77 -10.16
N PRO A 53 -0.01 4.44 -11.03
CA PRO A 53 -0.56 5.14 -12.18
C PRO A 53 -1.03 4.16 -13.25
N PHE A 54 -2.21 4.43 -13.82
CA PHE A 54 -2.73 3.67 -14.98
C PHE A 54 -1.90 3.96 -16.24
N ARG A 55 -1.59 5.24 -16.52
CA ARG A 55 -0.67 5.66 -17.59
C ARG A 55 0.65 6.11 -16.98
N ARG A 56 1.74 5.47 -17.38
CA ARG A 56 3.08 5.75 -16.82
C ARG A 56 3.77 6.98 -17.40
N ALA A 57 3.36 7.44 -18.59
CA ALA A 57 4.04 8.50 -19.32
C ALA A 57 4.10 9.84 -18.58
N GLU A 58 3.10 10.14 -17.74
CA GLU A 58 2.98 11.42 -17.02
C GLU A 58 2.93 11.22 -15.50
N SER A 59 3.42 10.07 -15.02
CA SER A 59 3.41 9.76 -13.60
C SER A 59 4.32 10.72 -12.81
N LYS A 60 3.76 11.27 -11.73
CA LYS A 60 4.47 12.11 -10.74
C LYS A 60 4.47 11.53 -9.33
N TYR A 61 3.54 10.62 -9.05
CA TYR A 61 3.27 10.08 -7.73
C TYR A 61 3.53 8.58 -7.64
N SER A 62 4.23 7.98 -8.61
CA SER A 62 4.44 6.52 -8.54
C SER A 62 5.25 6.13 -7.31
N VAL A 63 4.97 4.92 -6.81
CA VAL A 63 5.71 4.28 -5.72
C VAL A 63 7.23 4.38 -5.89
N GLU A 64 7.73 4.21 -7.13
CA GLU A 64 9.15 4.32 -7.45
C GLU A 64 9.69 5.75 -7.31
N GLN A 65 8.95 6.74 -7.81
CA GLN A 65 9.38 8.15 -7.79
C GLN A 65 9.33 8.75 -6.38
N VAL A 66 8.33 8.36 -5.61
CA VAL A 66 8.13 8.82 -4.22
C VAL A 66 9.04 8.07 -3.24
N GLY A 67 9.47 6.86 -3.60
CA GLY A 67 10.32 6.02 -2.75
C GLY A 67 9.55 5.46 -1.55
N VAL A 68 8.34 4.95 -1.80
CA VAL A 68 7.49 4.41 -0.73
C VAL A 68 8.08 3.09 -0.21
N THR A 69 8.17 2.98 1.11
CA THR A 69 8.56 1.75 1.82
C THR A 69 7.41 1.27 2.69
N VAL A 70 7.44 -0.01 3.06
CA VAL A 70 6.47 -0.60 3.98
C VAL A 70 7.20 -1.39 5.08
N GLU A 71 6.72 -1.25 6.31
CA GLU A 71 7.22 -1.97 7.48
C GLU A 71 6.04 -2.63 8.22
N PHE A 72 6.20 -3.88 8.64
CA PHE A 72 5.16 -4.63 9.34
C PHE A 72 5.36 -4.67 10.85
N TYR A 73 4.26 -4.48 11.58
CA TYR A 73 4.22 -4.57 13.04
C TYR A 73 3.22 -5.65 13.49
N GLY A 74 3.69 -6.57 14.34
CA GLY A 74 2.93 -7.75 14.75
C GLY A 74 2.76 -8.79 13.65
N GLY A 75 2.11 -9.91 13.98
CA GLY A 75 1.86 -11.00 13.03
C GLY A 75 3.13 -11.71 12.55
N LYS A 76 2.99 -12.47 11.47
CA LYS A 76 4.07 -13.31 10.90
C LYS A 76 5.25 -12.51 10.34
N LEU A 77 5.01 -11.29 9.84
CA LEU A 77 6.03 -10.45 9.21
C LEU A 77 6.56 -9.34 10.13
N ASN A 78 6.36 -9.45 11.45
CA ASN A 78 6.79 -8.43 12.39
C ASN A 78 8.28 -8.04 12.22
N GLY A 79 8.55 -6.74 12.10
CA GLY A 79 9.90 -6.18 11.93
C GLY A 79 10.46 -6.32 10.51
N VAL A 80 9.73 -6.90 9.57
CA VAL A 80 10.14 -6.99 8.16
C VAL A 80 9.78 -5.68 7.45
N SER A 81 10.73 -5.17 6.66
CA SER A 81 10.53 -4.01 5.79
C SER A 81 10.83 -4.34 4.32
N TYR A 82 10.09 -3.70 3.43
CA TYR A 82 10.27 -3.80 1.98
C TYR A 82 10.40 -2.41 1.37
N SER A 83 11.32 -2.28 0.43
CA SER A 83 11.57 -1.05 -0.35
C SER A 83 11.52 -1.29 -1.85
N ASP A 84 11.48 -2.56 -2.29
CA ASP A 84 11.37 -2.86 -3.70
C ASP A 84 9.97 -2.49 -4.21
N PRO A 85 9.85 -1.66 -5.26
CA PRO A 85 8.55 -1.13 -5.66
C PRO A 85 7.54 -2.20 -6.06
N ALA A 86 7.99 -3.34 -6.58
CA ALA A 86 7.12 -4.44 -6.97
C ALA A 86 6.40 -5.07 -5.76
N THR A 87 7.13 -5.35 -4.68
CA THR A 87 6.54 -5.89 -3.44
C THR A 87 5.71 -4.84 -2.73
N VAL A 88 6.16 -3.58 -2.67
CA VAL A 88 5.38 -2.49 -2.05
C VAL A 88 4.01 -2.34 -2.72
N LYS A 89 3.97 -2.31 -4.07
CA LYS A 89 2.71 -2.24 -4.82
C LYS A 89 1.78 -3.43 -4.63
N LYS A 90 2.33 -4.62 -4.34
CA LYS A 90 1.53 -5.83 -4.08
C LYS A 90 0.87 -5.80 -2.70
N ILE A 91 1.46 -5.05 -1.76
CA ILE A 91 0.96 -4.92 -0.38
C ILE A 91 -0.06 -3.77 -0.27
N CYS A 92 0.04 -2.77 -1.15
CA CYS A 92 -0.93 -1.68 -1.27
C CYS A 92 -2.29 -2.14 -1.81
#